data_AF-A0A7S3C3C6-F1
#
_entry.id   AF-A0A7S3C3C6-F1
#
_cell.length_a   1.000
_cell.length_b   1.000
_cell.length_c   1.000
_cell.angle_alpha   90.00
_cell.angle_beta   90.00
_cell.angle_gamma   90.00
#
_symmetry.space_group_name_H-M   'P 1'
#
loop_
_entity.id
_entity.type
_entity.pdbx_description
1 polymer ?
#
loop_
_entity_poly.entity_id
_entity_poly.type
_entity_poly.pdbx_seq_one_letter_code
_entity_poly.pdbx_strand_id
1 'polypeptide(L)'
;AWFHTGGASVRQLCAIPFSMADVLLPGETLQIHLVEPHQLAVFMTMTQRDHGCVGMLLHNTEGGVCKAAPLLELRETRRCDADGFWCNFCCMGAVQIHTVELRATGQDGYLEATVTVVRELRMTVDFESADDEEA
;
A
#
# COMPACT_ATOMS: atom_id res chain seq x y z
N ALA A 1 12.48 1.48 -6.05
CA ALA A 1 12.25 0.94 -4.69
C ALA A 1 11.82 2.07 -3.75
N TRP A 2 10.69 1.93 -3.05
CA TRP A 2 10.21 2.92 -2.08
C TRP A 2 11.19 3.10 -0.91
N PHE A 3 11.86 2.01 -0.52
CA PHE A 3 12.62 1.89 0.72
C PHE A 3 14.12 2.27 0.68
N HIS A 4 14.60 2.98 -0.35
CA HIS A 4 16.05 3.10 -0.63
C HIS A 4 16.63 4.52 -0.60
N THR A 5 15.88 5.54 -0.17
CA THR A 5 16.45 6.91 -0.07
C THR A 5 16.60 7.30 1.39
N GLY A 6 17.84 7.40 1.85
CA GLY A 6 18.22 7.87 3.19
C GLY A 6 17.95 9.36 3.44
N GLY A 7 16.76 9.84 3.10
CA GLY A 7 16.28 11.19 3.33
C GLY A 7 14.75 11.24 3.25
N ALA A 8 14.15 12.15 4.02
CA ALA A 8 12.72 12.44 4.01
C ALA A 8 12.30 13.03 2.64
N SER A 9 12.14 12.17 1.64
CA SER A 9 11.69 12.54 0.30
C SER A 9 10.16 12.59 0.29
N VAL A 10 9.62 13.71 -0.20
CA VAL A 10 8.19 13.84 -0.48
C VAL A 10 7.88 13.05 -1.75
N ARG A 11 6.84 12.21 -1.70
CA ARG A 11 6.46 11.28 -2.77
C ARG A 11 4.94 11.27 -2.96
N GLN A 12 4.49 10.84 -4.12
CA GLN A 12 3.08 10.55 -4.39
C GLN A 12 2.84 9.06 -4.21
N LEU A 13 1.78 8.69 -3.49
CA LEU A 13 1.42 7.30 -3.18
C LEU A 13 -0.09 7.09 -3.40
N CYS A 14 -0.48 6.03 -4.09
CA CYS A 14 -1.89 5.63 -4.08
C CYS A 14 -2.38 5.32 -2.66
N ALA A 15 -3.64 5.63 -2.38
CA ALA A 15 -4.23 5.46 -1.06
C ALA A 15 -5.57 4.71 -1.14
N ILE A 16 -5.81 3.83 -0.16
CA ILE A 16 -7.08 3.13 0.02
C ILE A 16 -7.67 3.57 1.37
N PRO A 17 -8.95 3.99 1.42
CA PRO A 17 -9.57 4.43 2.66
C PRO A 17 -9.90 3.24 3.58
N PHE A 18 -9.59 3.38 4.87
CA PHE A 18 -9.92 2.43 5.92
C PHE A 18 -10.40 3.14 7.18
N SER A 19 -11.19 2.43 7.99
CA SER A 19 -11.53 2.92 9.33
C SER A 19 -10.28 2.94 10.20
N MET A 20 -10.18 3.92 11.10
CA MET A 20 -9.13 3.96 12.11
C MET A 20 -9.10 2.69 12.99
N ALA A 21 -10.22 1.99 13.13
CA ALA A 21 -10.30 0.73 13.86
C ALA A 21 -9.51 -0.42 13.21
N ASP A 22 -9.23 -0.31 11.91
CA ASP A 22 -8.55 -1.37 11.12
C ASP A 22 -7.04 -1.11 11.00
N VAL A 23 -6.49 -0.12 11.71
CA VAL A 23 -5.08 0.27 11.57
C VAL A 23 -4.13 -0.92 11.75
N LEU A 24 -3.19 -1.04 10.83
CA LEU A 24 -2.13 -2.05 10.88
C LEU A 24 -0.85 -1.47 11.48
N LEU A 25 -0.26 -2.22 12.40
CA LEU A 25 1.08 -1.98 12.92
C LEU A 25 2.13 -2.63 12.00
N PRO A 26 3.38 -2.12 12.00
CA PRO A 26 4.44 -2.67 11.18
C PRO A 26 4.66 -4.17 11.45
N GLY A 27 4.67 -4.97 10.38
CA GLY A 27 4.75 -6.43 10.39
C GLY A 27 3.40 -7.16 10.33
N GLU A 28 2.29 -6.46 10.58
CA GLU A 28 0.95 -7.05 10.45
C GLU A 28 0.52 -7.16 8.98
N THR A 29 -0.35 -8.12 8.72
CA THR A 29 -0.85 -8.41 7.37
C THR A 29 -2.36 -8.23 7.29
N LEU A 30 -2.82 -7.90 6.09
CA LEU A 30 -4.23 -7.73 5.77
C LEU A 30 -4.51 -8.26 4.38
N GLN A 31 -5.55 -9.09 4.27
CA GLN A 31 -6.07 -9.53 2.99
C GLN A 31 -7.31 -8.71 2.63
N ILE A 32 -7.33 -8.15 1.42
CA ILE A 32 -8.46 -7.38 0.89
C ILE A 32 -8.88 -7.88 -0.49
N HIS A 33 -10.17 -7.79 -0.77
CA HIS A 33 -10.74 -8.06 -2.08
C HIS A 33 -11.00 -6.75 -2.81
N LEU A 34 -10.22 -6.48 -3.86
CA LEU A 34 -10.37 -5.29 -4.68
C LEU A 34 -11.30 -5.60 -5.84
N VAL A 35 -12.50 -5.02 -5.83
CA VAL A 35 -13.57 -5.31 -6.80
C VAL A 35 -14.13 -4.04 -7.44
N GLU A 36 -14.20 -2.95 -6.68
CA GLU A 36 -14.81 -1.72 -7.16
C GLU A 36 -13.90 -1.01 -8.17
N PRO A 37 -14.45 -0.29 -9.17
CA PRO A 37 -13.63 0.32 -10.23
C PRO A 37 -12.50 1.22 -9.71
N HIS A 38 -12.75 2.00 -8.67
CA HIS A 38 -11.72 2.84 -8.04
C HIS A 38 -10.63 2.02 -7.34
N GLN A 39 -10.98 0.87 -6.76
CA GLN A 39 -10.04 -0.06 -6.11
C GLN A 39 -9.16 -0.75 -7.17
N LEU A 40 -9.75 -1.10 -8.31
CA LEU A 40 -9.02 -1.65 -9.45
C LEU A 40 -8.07 -0.60 -10.05
N ALA A 41 -8.48 0.67 -10.12
CA ALA A 41 -7.62 1.76 -10.54
C ALA A 41 -6.42 1.94 -9.59
N VAL A 42 -6.62 1.84 -8.27
CA VAL A 42 -5.53 1.79 -7.28
C VAL A 42 -4.62 0.60 -7.56
N PHE A 43 -5.17 -0.61 -7.72
CA PHE A 43 -4.40 -1.83 -7.95
C PHE A 43 -3.49 -1.71 -9.18
N MET A 44 -4.04 -1.25 -10.30
CA MET A 44 -3.29 -1.08 -11.54
C MET A 44 -2.20 -0.01 -11.37
N THR A 45 -2.52 1.11 -10.72
CA THR A 45 -1.55 2.20 -10.53
C THR A 45 -0.43 1.79 -9.57
N MET A 46 -0.75 1.17 -8.44
CA MET A 46 0.25 0.80 -7.43
C MET A 46 1.22 -0.27 -7.94
N THR A 47 0.73 -1.23 -8.75
CA THR A 47 1.56 -2.31 -9.31
C THR A 47 2.47 -1.80 -10.43
N GLN A 48 2.03 -0.80 -11.21
CA GLN A 48 2.82 -0.23 -12.31
C GLN A 48 3.80 0.86 -11.85
N ARG A 49 3.38 1.73 -10.94
CA ARG A 49 4.12 2.94 -10.56
C ARG A 49 4.75 2.83 -9.17
N ASP A 50 3.99 2.35 -8.20
CA ASP A 50 4.36 2.44 -6.79
C ASP A 50 5.03 1.15 -6.27
N HIS A 51 5.50 0.28 -7.18
CA HIS A 51 6.18 -0.98 -6.84
C HIS A 51 5.37 -1.86 -5.86
N GLY A 52 4.04 -1.89 -6.00
CA GLY A 52 3.15 -2.63 -5.12
C GLY A 52 2.94 -1.99 -3.75
N CYS A 53 3.41 -0.76 -3.52
CA CYS A 53 3.18 -0.04 -2.27
C CYS A 53 1.90 0.80 -2.33
N VAL A 54 1.17 0.88 -1.21
CA VAL A 54 -0.06 1.68 -1.08
C VAL A 54 -0.19 2.23 0.35
N GLY A 55 -0.79 3.41 0.49
CA GLY A 55 -1.09 4.02 1.78
C GLY A 55 -2.44 3.56 2.32
N MET A 56 -2.49 3.20 3.60
CA MET A 56 -3.74 2.93 4.31
C MET A 56 -4.31 4.24 4.88
N LEU A 57 -5.20 4.89 4.13
CA LEU A 57 -5.75 6.19 4.49
C LEU A 57 -6.80 6.04 5.59
N LEU A 58 -6.38 6.28 6.84
CA LEU A 58 -7.25 6.13 8.00
C LEU A 58 -8.18 7.33 8.16
N HIS A 59 -9.48 7.06 8.24
CA HIS A 59 -10.49 8.06 8.62
C HIS A 59 -11.09 7.75 9.99
N ASN A 60 -11.41 8.79 10.75
CA ASN A 60 -12.19 8.67 11.98
C ASN A 60 -13.70 8.60 11.66
N THR A 61 -14.53 8.39 12.69
CA THR A 61 -16.00 8.33 12.56
C THR A 61 -16.64 9.64 12.11
N GLU A 62 -15.91 10.76 12.18
CA GLU A 62 -16.36 12.08 11.74
C GLU A 62 -15.91 12.41 10.31
N GLY A 63 -15.24 11.47 9.62
CA GLY A 63 -14.73 11.64 8.26
C GLY A 63 -13.39 12.38 8.17
N GLY A 64 -12.76 12.69 9.31
CA GLY A 64 -11.44 13.30 9.38
C GLY A 64 -10.34 12.30 9.00
N VAL A 65 -9.45 12.71 8.09
CA VAL A 65 -8.29 11.91 7.65
C VAL A 65 -7.12 12.09 8.61
N CYS A 66 -6.49 10.98 9.00
CA CYS A 66 -5.31 10.99 9.85
C CYS A 66 -4.08 11.55 9.12
N LYS A 67 -3.23 12.31 9.84
CA LYS A 67 -1.95 12.82 9.29
C LYS A 67 -0.88 11.75 9.12
N ALA A 68 -1.05 10.58 9.72
CA ALA A 68 -0.16 9.45 9.57
C ALA A 68 -0.96 8.23 9.08
N ALA A 69 -0.35 7.44 8.21
CA ALA A 69 -0.96 6.25 7.64
C ALA A 69 0.05 5.11 7.58
N PRO A 70 -0.40 3.86 7.80
CA PRO A 70 0.39 2.68 7.47
C PRO A 70 0.81 2.66 6.00
N LEU A 71 2.07 2.32 5.75
CA LEU A 71 2.60 2.02 4.43
C LEU A 71 2.51 0.52 4.20
N LEU A 72 1.70 0.11 3.22
CA LEU A 72 1.46 -1.28 2.91
C LEU A 72 2.24 -1.68 1.66
N GLU A 73 2.80 -2.89 1.67
CA GLU A 73 3.43 -3.52 0.52
C GLU A 73 2.64 -4.77 0.13
N LEU A 74 2.33 -4.86 -1.16
CA LEU A 74 1.65 -6.02 -1.74
C LEU A 74 2.59 -7.23 -1.72
N ARG A 75 2.18 -8.30 -1.03
CA ARG A 75 2.92 -9.57 -0.91
C ARG A 75 2.46 -10.60 -1.92
N GLU A 76 1.16 -10.74 -2.07
CA GLU A 76 0.56 -11.76 -2.92
C GLU A 76 -0.69 -11.21 -3.59
N THR A 77 -0.92 -11.64 -4.83
CA THR A 77 -2.14 -11.32 -5.57
C THR A 77 -2.71 -12.57 -6.21
N ARG A 78 -4.02 -12.69 -6.17
CA ARG A 78 -4.77 -13.73 -6.86
C ARG A 78 -5.94 -13.10 -7.59
N ARG A 79 -5.98 -13.27 -8.91
CA ARG A 79 -7.15 -12.88 -9.71
C ARG A 79 -8.32 -13.80 -9.40
N CYS A 80 -9.53 -13.24 -9.27
CA CYS A 80 -10.75 -14.01 -9.08
C CYS A 80 -11.49 -14.18 -10.43
N ASP A 81 -12.13 -15.33 -10.64
CA ASP A 81 -12.77 -15.69 -11.91
C ASP A 81 -14.00 -14.82 -12.26
N ALA A 82 -14.56 -14.14 -11.26
CA ALA A 82 -15.81 -13.37 -11.35
C ALA A 82 -15.61 -11.84 -11.19
N ASP A 83 -14.41 -11.35 -11.52
CA ASP A 83 -13.91 -9.97 -11.36
C ASP A 83 -13.21 -9.68 -10.03
N GLY A 84 -12.16 -8.84 -10.12
CA GLY A 84 -11.37 -8.39 -8.98
C GLY A 84 -10.09 -9.16 -8.67
N PHE A 85 -9.42 -8.71 -7.60
CA PHE A 85 -8.16 -9.28 -7.11
C PHE A 85 -8.22 -9.44 -5.59
N TRP A 86 -7.89 -10.64 -5.11
CA TRP A 86 -7.50 -10.84 -3.72
C TRP A 86 -6.05 -10.42 -3.56
N CYS A 87 -5.80 -9.50 -2.63
CA CYS A 87 -4.48 -8.94 -2.38
C CYS A 87 -4.12 -9.13 -0.91
N ASN A 88 -2.94 -9.68 -0.66
CA ASN A 88 -2.36 -9.78 0.68
C ASN A 88 -1.32 -8.67 0.85
N PHE A 89 -1.51 -7.81 1.83
CA PHE A 89 -0.64 -6.69 2.14
C PHE A 89 0.08 -6.93 3.46
N CYS A 90 1.31 -6.44 3.56
CA CYS A 90 2.07 -6.36 4.80
C CYS A 90 2.35 -4.89 5.12
N CYS A 91 2.14 -4.48 6.38
CA CYS A 91 2.49 -3.15 6.84
C CYS A 91 4.01 -3.04 7.02
N MET A 92 4.64 -2.21 6.18
CA MET A 92 6.08 -2.01 6.17
C MET A 92 6.53 -0.82 7.00
N GLY A 93 5.61 -0.02 7.51
CA GLY A 93 5.97 1.18 8.24
C GLY A 93 4.88 2.22 8.21
N ALA A 94 5.30 3.49 8.32
CA ALA A 94 4.37 4.61 8.38
C ALA A 94 4.83 5.76 7.49
N VAL A 95 3.86 6.43 6.91
CA VAL A 95 4.01 7.67 6.15
C VAL A 95 3.27 8.80 6.84
N GLN A 96 3.79 10.01 6.70
CA GLN A 96 3.10 11.25 7.03
C GLN A 96 2.42 11.79 5.78
N ILE A 97 1.13 12.10 5.89
CA ILE A 97 0.29 12.63 4.82
C ILE A 97 0.31 14.16 4.87
N HIS A 98 0.56 14.77 3.71
CA HIS A 98 0.52 16.23 3.54
C HIS A 98 -0.77 16.68 2.86
N THR A 99 -1.12 16.01 1.75
CA THR A 99 -2.34 16.28 0.99
C THR A 99 -2.91 14.98 0.43
N VAL A 100 -4.22 14.97 0.15
CA VAL A 100 -4.92 13.87 -0.52
C VAL A 100 -5.76 14.48 -1.64
N GLU A 101 -5.62 13.92 -2.84
CA GLU A 101 -6.31 14.37 -4.04
C GLU A 101 -7.02 13.19 -4.72
N LEU A 102 -8.19 13.44 -5.30
CA LEU A 102 -8.84 12.48 -6.19
C LEU A 102 -8.22 12.61 -7.57
N ARG A 103 -7.57 11.55 -8.05
CA ARG A 103 -7.06 11.44 -9.41
C ARG A 103 -8.09 10.75 -10.29
N ALA A 104 -8.42 11.36 -11.41
CA ALA A 104 -9.29 10.76 -12.41
C ALA A 104 -8.48 9.90 -13.40
N THR A 105 -8.97 8.70 -13.68
CA THR A 105 -8.48 7.78 -14.69
C THR A 105 -9.65 7.34 -15.56
N GLY A 106 -9.95 8.12 -16.60
CA GLY A 106 -11.10 7.86 -17.47
C GLY A 106 -12.42 8.12 -16.76
N GLN A 107 -13.28 7.10 -16.66
CA GLN A 107 -14.56 7.17 -15.94
C GLN A 107 -14.43 6.88 -14.44
N ASP A 108 -13.28 6.37 -14.00
CA ASP A 108 -13.01 6.03 -12.60
C ASP A 108 -12.01 7.00 -11.98
N GLY A 109 -11.84 6.95 -10.67
CA GLY A 109 -10.80 7.72 -9.98
C GLY A 109 -10.26 6.99 -8.76
N TYR A 110 -9.11 7.42 -8.27
CA TYR A 110 -8.47 6.89 -7.07
C TYR A 110 -7.90 7.99 -6.19
N LEU A 111 -7.69 7.71 -4.91
CA LEU A 111 -7.06 8.66 -3.99
C LEU A 111 -5.54 8.58 -4.12
N GLU A 112 -4.92 9.74 -4.26
CA GLU A 112 -3.47 9.90 -4.25
C GLU A 112 -3.07 10.81 -3.11
N ALA A 113 -2.09 10.38 -2.31
CA ALA A 113 -1.57 11.14 -1.20
C ALA A 113 -0.16 11.63 -1.48
N THR A 114 0.09 12.90 -1.17
CA THR A 114 1.46 13.42 -1.05
C THR A 114 1.98 13.06 0.33
N VAL A 115 3.04 12.27 0.40
CA VAL A 115 3.52 11.67 1.65
C VAL A 115 5.02 11.82 1.86
N THR A 116 5.45 11.68 3.11
CA THR A 116 6.86 11.46 3.48
C THR A 116 6.97 10.19 4.31
N VAL A 117 7.92 9.32 3.99
CA VAL A 117 8.17 8.10 4.77
C VAL A 117 8.77 8.48 6.13
N VAL A 118 8.13 8.04 7.21
CA VAL A 118 8.53 8.36 8.59
C VAL A 118 9.32 7.22 9.20
N ARG A 119 8.91 5.98 8.96
CA ARG A 119 9.54 4.78 9.51
C ARG A 119 9.39 3.64 8.54
N GLU A 120 10.47 2.89 8.35
CA GLU A 120 10.52 1.69 7.52
C GLU A 120 10.94 0.50 8.39
N LEU A 121 10.27 -0.63 8.18
CA LEU A 121 10.73 -1.92 8.66
C LEU A 121 11.59 -2.52 7.55
N ARG A 122 12.91 -2.58 7.79
CA ARG A 122 13.80 -3.35 6.92
C ARG A 122 13.61 -4.81 7.25
N MET A 123 12.76 -5.51 6.50
CA MET A 123 12.85 -6.96 6.44
C MET A 123 14.01 -7.29 5.49
N THR A 124 15.18 -7.60 6.04
CA THR A 124 16.17 -8.38 5.30
C THR A 124 15.56 -9.76 5.11
N VAL A 125 15.06 -10.03 3.90
CA VAL A 125 14.82 -11.42 3.50
C VAL A 125 16.21 -11.92 3.11
N ASP A 126 16.91 -12.56 4.06
CA ASP A 126 18.06 -13.38 3.74
C ASP A 126 17.54 -14.54 2.88
N PHE A 127 17.61 -14.37 1.56
CA PHE A 127 17.60 -15.51 0.65
C PHE A 127 18.95 -16.20 0.83
N GLU A 128 19.11 -16.97 1.91
CA GLU A 128 20.08 -18.06 1.88
C GLU A 128 19.60 -19.02 0.79
N SER A 129 20.28 -18.95 -0.35
CA SER A 129 20.18 -19.91 -1.44
C SER A 129 20.35 -21.31 -0.83
N ALA A 130 19.30 -22.12 -0.90
CA ALA A 130 19.43 -23.55 -0.71
C ALA A 130 20.15 -24.12 -1.95
N ASP A 131 21.47 -24.00 -1.95
CA ASP A 131 22.34 -24.93 -2.65
C ASP A 131 22.38 -26.22 -1.81
N ASP A 132 21.47 -27.14 -2.09
CA ASP A 132 21.61 -28.54 -1.69
C ASP A 132 21.54 -29.42 -2.94
N GLU A 133 22.74 -29.55 -3.52
CA GLU A 133 23.35 -30.75 -4.08
C GLU A 133 22.52 -32.04 -3.91
N GLU A 134 21.92 -32.57 -4.99
CA GLU A 134 21.68 -34.01 -5.10
C GLU A 134 22.68 -34.61 -6.11
N ALA A 135 23.46 -35.55 -5.57
CA ALA A 135 24.53 -36.32 -6.19
C ALA A 135 24.03 -37.46 -7.09
#